data_AF-A0A3D1TCL8-F1
#
_entry.id   AF-A0A3D1TCL8-F1
#
_cell.length_a   1.000
_cell.length_b   1.000
_cell.length_c   1.000
_cell.angle_alpha   90.00
_cell.angle_beta   90.00
_cell.angle_gamma   90.00
#
_symmetry.space_group_name_H-M   'P 1'
#
loop_
_entity.id
_entity.type
_entity.pdbx_description
1 polymer ?
#
loop_
_entity_poly.entity_id
_entity_poly.type
_entity_poly.pdbx_seq_one_letter_code
_entity_poly.pdbx_strand_id
1 'polypeptide(L)'
;MTHSELVRAIRFMIAAEYEAIQLYMQLVESTDNALAQAVLKDIADEERVHAGEFLRLLKELEPEEAQFYQEGAEEVEEEIDELGL
;
A
#
# COMPACT_ATOMS: atom_id res chain seq x y z
N MET A 1 1.21 23.23 -8.18
CA MET A 1 2.09 22.18 -7.67
C MET A 1 3.28 22.04 -8.61
N THR A 2 4.48 21.90 -8.06
CA THR A 2 5.67 21.46 -8.80
C THR A 2 5.61 19.94 -9.03
N HIS A 3 6.49 19.41 -9.88
CA HIS A 3 6.61 17.98 -10.08
C HIS A 3 6.96 17.24 -8.77
N SER A 4 7.92 17.76 -8.00
CA SER A 4 8.30 17.18 -6.70
C SER A 4 7.19 17.26 -5.64
N GLU A 5 6.34 18.29 -5.69
CA GLU A 5 5.13 18.36 -4.86
C GLU A 5 4.10 17.29 -5.26
N LEU A 6 3.93 17.01 -6.56
CA LEU A 6 3.05 15.96 -7.05
C LEU A 6 3.54 14.56 -6.64
N VAL A 7 4.81 14.24 -6.90
CA VAL A 7 5.40 12.95 -6.50
C VAL A 7 5.22 12.71 -5.00
N ARG A 8 5.51 13.73 -4.18
CA ARG A 8 5.30 13.66 -2.72
C ARG A 8 3.84 13.45 -2.35
N ALA A 9 2.90 14.12 -3.02
CA ALA A 9 1.48 13.91 -2.78
C ALA A 9 1.05 12.48 -3.10
N ILE A 10 1.52 11.90 -4.21
CA ILE A 10 1.23 10.50 -4.57
C ILE A 10 1.78 9.51 -3.52
N ARG A 11 3.01 9.72 -3.01
CA ARG A 11 3.55 8.91 -1.90
C ARG A 11 2.65 8.97 -0.65
N PHE A 12 2.12 10.15 -0.32
CA PHE A 12 1.15 10.29 0.78
C PHE A 12 -0.18 9.58 0.50
N MET A 13 -0.68 9.58 -0.75
CA MET A 13 -1.91 8.86 -1.09
C MET A 13 -1.71 7.35 -0.93
N ILE A 14 -0.59 6.78 -1.39
CA ILE A 14 -0.28 5.35 -1.15
C ILE A 14 -0.30 5.03 0.34
N ALA A 15 0.34 5.87 1.17
CA ALA A 15 0.35 5.68 2.62
C ALA A 15 -1.05 5.78 3.24
N ALA A 16 -1.88 6.71 2.75
CA ALA A 16 -3.26 6.88 3.22
C ALA A 16 -4.14 5.67 2.90
N GLU A 17 -3.98 5.06 1.73
CA GLU A 17 -4.73 3.84 1.39
C GLU A 17 -4.33 2.68 2.31
N TYR A 18 -3.04 2.51 2.61
CA TYR A 18 -2.62 1.50 3.57
C TYR A 18 -3.13 1.78 4.99
N GLU A 19 -3.17 3.03 5.43
CA GLU A 19 -3.76 3.41 6.73
C GLU A 19 -5.26 3.08 6.75
N ALA A 20 -6.00 3.41 5.68
CA ALA A 20 -7.43 3.12 5.56
C ALA A 20 -7.71 1.61 5.67
N ILE A 21 -6.95 0.78 4.95
CA ILE A 21 -7.03 -0.69 5.04
C ILE A 21 -6.90 -1.15 6.51
N GLN A 22 -5.90 -0.66 7.23
CA GLN A 22 -5.69 -1.07 8.63
C GLN A 22 -6.82 -0.61 9.54
N LEU A 23 -7.31 0.63 9.39
CA LEU A 23 -8.43 1.15 10.19
C LEU A 23 -9.71 0.34 9.98
N TYR A 24 -10.01 -0.03 8.74
CA TYR A 24 -11.21 -0.83 8.44
C TYR A 24 -11.09 -2.24 8.97
N MET A 25 -9.95 -2.91 8.76
CA MET A 25 -9.73 -4.28 9.24
C MET A 25 -9.71 -4.35 10.77
N GLN A 26 -9.14 -3.35 11.45
CA GLN A 26 -9.21 -3.28 12.92
C GLN A 26 -10.66 -3.20 13.42
N LEU A 27 -11.53 -2.42 12.75
CA LEU A 27 -12.94 -2.32 13.12
C LEU A 27 -13.71 -3.62 12.83
N VAL A 28 -13.38 -4.29 11.73
CA VAL A 28 -13.93 -5.62 11.38
C VAL A 28 -13.65 -6.62 12.51
N GLU A 29 -12.44 -6.62 13.03
CA GLU A 29 -12.01 -7.51 14.13
C GLU A 29 -12.60 -7.12 15.49
N SER A 30 -13.01 -5.86 15.68
CA SER A 30 -13.50 -5.33 16.95
C SER A 30 -15.03 -5.26 17.07
N THR A 31 -15.79 -5.69 16.06
CA THR A 31 -17.27 -5.61 16.07
C THR A 31 -17.91 -6.95 15.75
N ASP A 32 -19.05 -7.23 16.39
CA ASP A 32 -19.89 -8.41 16.08
C ASP A 32 -20.98 -8.10 15.04
N ASN A 33 -21.07 -6.86 14.53
CA ASN A 33 -22.08 -6.50 13.54
C ASN A 33 -21.71 -7.03 12.16
N ALA A 34 -22.37 -8.10 11.72
CA ALA A 34 -22.09 -8.78 10.46
C ALA A 34 -22.20 -7.88 9.21
N LEU A 35 -23.14 -6.91 9.20
CA LEU A 35 -23.27 -5.98 8.08
C LEU A 35 -22.07 -5.03 8.02
N ALA A 36 -21.65 -4.49 9.16
CA ALA A 36 -20.47 -3.62 9.24
C ALA A 36 -19.21 -4.36 8.81
N GLN A 37 -19.03 -5.61 9.26
CA GLN A 37 -17.90 -6.43 8.83
C GLN A 37 -17.87 -6.66 7.32
N ALA A 38 -19.02 -6.97 6.71
CA ALA A 38 -19.09 -7.21 5.27
C ALA A 38 -18.73 -5.94 4.47
N VAL A 39 -19.31 -4.80 4.83
CA VAL A 39 -19.06 -3.52 4.16
C VAL A 39 -17.61 -3.07 4.34
N LEU A 40 -17.07 -3.14 5.56
CA LEU A 40 -15.69 -2.69 5.84
C LEU A 40 -14.64 -3.55 5.14
N LYS A 41 -14.86 -4.87 5.03
CA LYS A 41 -13.97 -5.75 4.27
C LYS A 41 -13.97 -5.42 2.78
N ASP A 42 -15.15 -5.19 2.21
CA ASP A 42 -15.31 -4.81 0.80
C ASP A 42 -14.56 -3.50 0.50
N ILE A 43 -14.77 -2.48 1.33
CA ILE A 43 -14.04 -1.21 1.22
C ILE A 43 -12.52 -1.42 1.37
N ALA A 44 -12.07 -2.20 2.36
CA ALA A 44 -10.64 -2.46 2.55
C ALA A 44 -9.99 -3.19 1.35
N ASP A 45 -10.74 -4.04 0.64
CA ASP A 45 -10.26 -4.66 -0.59
C ASP A 45 -10.20 -3.66 -1.76
N GLU A 46 -11.13 -2.70 -1.84
CA GLU A 46 -11.08 -1.59 -2.81
C GLU A 46 -9.86 -0.68 -2.58
N GLU A 47 -9.51 -0.35 -1.33
CA GLU A 47 -8.35 0.50 -1.05
C GLU A 47 -7.02 -0.15 -1.46
N ARG A 48 -6.95 -1.50 -1.51
CA ARG A 48 -5.78 -2.20 -2.08
C ARG A 48 -5.64 -1.93 -3.58
N VAL A 49 -6.76 -1.80 -4.29
CA VAL A 49 -6.77 -1.42 -5.71
C VAL A 49 -6.28 0.02 -5.86
N HIS A 50 -6.79 0.96 -5.05
CA HIS A 50 -6.35 2.36 -5.07
C HIS A 50 -4.85 2.50 -4.76
N ALA A 51 -4.34 1.78 -3.77
CA ALA A 51 -2.90 1.73 -3.47
C ALA A 51 -2.09 1.28 -4.70
N GLY A 52 -2.60 0.27 -5.44
CA GLY A 52 -2.01 -0.20 -6.69
C GLY A 52 -2.04 0.84 -7.81
N GLU A 53 -3.14 1.57 -7.98
CA GLU A 53 -3.26 2.66 -8.96
C GLU A 53 -2.25 3.78 -8.68
N PHE A 54 -2.16 4.22 -7.43
CA PHE A 54 -1.19 5.25 -7.05
C PHE A 54 0.25 4.77 -7.17
N LEU A 55 0.55 3.52 -6.83
CA LEU A 55 1.88 2.96 -7.03
C LEU A 55 2.26 2.90 -8.52
N ARG A 56 1.33 2.51 -9.40
CA ARG A 56 1.60 2.52 -10.85
C ARG A 56 1.86 3.94 -11.34
N LEU A 57 1.09 4.93 -10.87
CA LEU A 57 1.30 6.33 -11.20
C LEU A 57 2.64 6.85 -10.68
N LEU A 58 3.03 6.50 -9.45
CA LEU A 58 4.32 6.89 -8.87
C LEU A 58 5.49 6.39 -9.73
N LYS A 59 5.45 5.14 -10.19
CA LYS A 59 6.47 4.58 -11.10
C LYS A 59 6.58 5.31 -12.43
N GLU A 60 5.50 5.95 -12.91
CA GLU A 60 5.54 6.79 -14.11
C GLU A 60 6.20 8.15 -13.83
N LEU A 61 5.90 8.73 -12.67
CA LEU A 61 6.33 10.08 -12.31
C LEU A 61 7.78 10.11 -11.80
N GLU A 62 8.23 9.06 -11.12
CA GLU A 62 9.56 8.94 -10.52
C GLU A 62 10.19 7.57 -10.87
N PRO A 63 10.56 7.34 -12.15
CA PRO A 63 11.06 6.04 -12.61
C PRO A 63 12.39 5.64 -11.98
N GLU A 64 13.21 6.60 -11.56
CA GLU A 64 14.49 6.34 -10.89
C GLU A 64 14.30 5.69 -9.51
N GLU A 65 13.12 5.82 -8.88
CA GLU A 65 12.82 5.19 -7.58
C GLU A 65 12.73 3.66 -7.70
N ALA A 66 12.50 3.13 -8.91
CA ALA A 66 12.41 1.69 -9.17
C ALA A 66 13.69 0.92 -8.80
N GLN A 67 14.87 1.55 -8.88
CA GLN A 67 16.13 0.91 -8.50
C GLN A 67 16.16 0.58 -7.00
N PHE A 68 15.65 1.48 -6.15
CA PHE A 68 15.59 1.27 -4.71
C PHE A 68 14.56 0.21 -4.33
N TYR A 69 13.44 0.11 -5.08
CA TYR A 69 12.46 -0.95 -4.86
C TYR A 69 13.01 -2.33 -5.23
N GLN A 70 13.84 -2.40 -6.27
CA GLN A 70 14.50 -3.64 -6.65
C GLN A 70 15.55 -4.03 -5.60
N GLU A 71 16.41 -3.10 -5.18
CA GLU A 71 17.40 -3.32 -4.12
C GLU A 71 16.74 -3.82 -2.83
N GLY A 72 15.68 -3.16 -2.36
CA GLY A 72 14.95 -3.60 -1.17
C GLY A 72 14.22 -4.95 -1.34
N ALA A 73 13.85 -5.34 -2.57
CA ALA A 73 13.32 -6.67 -2.82
C ALA A 73 14.42 -7.75 -2.77
N GLU A 74 15.59 -7.46 -3.35
CA GLU A 74 16.77 -8.34 -3.30
C GLU A 74 17.23 -8.55 -1.84
N GLU A 75 17.23 -7.51 -1.00
CA GLU A 75 17.52 -7.63 0.44
C GLU A 75 16.59 -8.63 1.16
N VAL A 76 15.28 -8.62 0.83
CA VAL A 76 14.31 -9.56 1.44
C VAL A 76 14.52 -10.99 0.93
N GLU A 77 14.88 -11.18 -0.34
CA GLU A 77 15.21 -12.51 -0.88
C GLU A 77 16.47 -13.08 -0.19
N GLU A 78 17.47 -12.24 0.09
CA GLU A 78 18.65 -12.65 0.87
C GLU A 78 18.26 -13.11 2.29
N GLU A 79 17.36 -12.39 2.98
CA GLU A 79 16.85 -12.80 4.30
C GLU A 79 16.08 -14.14 4.24
N ILE A 80 15.28 -14.35 3.20
CA ILE A 80 14.54 -15.61 2.97
C ILE A 80 15.51 -16.78 2.82
N ASP A 81 16.55 -16.62 2.00
CA ASP A 81 17.59 -17.64 1.78
C ASP A 81 18.36 -17.97 3.07
N GLU A 82 18.71 -16.96 3.87
CA GLU A 82 19.39 -17.15 5.17
C GLU A 82 18.53 -17.93 6.18
N LEU A 83 17.22 -17.72 6.16
CA LEU A 83 16.27 -18.40 7.02
C LEU A 83 15.83 -19.77 6.48
N GLY A 84 16.13 -20.09 5.23
CA GLY A 84 15.77 -21.34 4.56
C GLY A 84 14.25 -21.49 4.34
N LEU A 85 13.57 -20.39 4.00
CA LEU A 85 12.12 -20.35 3.73
C LEU A 85 11.78 -20.64 2.27
#